data_AF-A0A5B8AWX6-F1
#
_entry.id   AF-A0A5B8AWX6-F1
#
_cell.length_a   1.000
_cell.length_b   1.000
_cell.length_c   1.000
_cell.angle_alpha   90.00
_cell.angle_beta   90.00
_cell.angle_gamma   90.00
#
_symmetry.space_group_name_H-M   'P 1'
#
loop_
_entity.id
_entity.type
_entity.pdbx_description
1 polymer ?
#
loop_
_entity_poly.entity_id
_entity_poly.type
_entity_poly.pdbx_seq_one_letter_code
_entity_poly.pdbx_strand_id
1 'polypeptide(L)'
;MISLYSHYEKEFEEWERAAIGVPPVFIVVCNNTASSKLVYEWVSGWQREREGEMQMIHRGHLGLFSNFDQYGNPLPRMNTLLIDSEQIESGEALDANFREMAKGEIEQFRREKQEREGAAAGAISDSELLREVMNTVGQKGRLGEQIRCVVSVSMLTEGWDANTVTHILGVRAFGTQLLCEQVIGRGLRRQSYQLNPETGLFETEYADILGIPFDFATEPQKVTKKPPKPVTRVAALRERERLAISFPRVAGYRTELPPDRIQATFHADSTLTLTPERSAPAKPGWKDSSEKATTSLRTRWTRCARRRLPCTSQNGWSNAISATATRTRPTICSISSSRSPGAGSGII
;
A
#
# COMPACT_ATOMS: atom_id res chain seq x y z
N MET A 1 15.52 18.28 12.40
CA MET A 1 16.29 17.62 11.32
C MET A 1 17.72 17.31 11.76
N ILE A 2 18.56 18.31 12.08
CA ILE A 2 19.97 18.11 12.45
C ILE A 2 20.17 17.09 13.58
N SER A 3 19.36 17.15 14.65
CA SER A 3 19.45 16.18 15.75
C SER A 3 19.23 14.73 15.29
N LEU A 4 18.16 14.47 14.52
CA LEU A 4 17.86 13.14 13.99
C LEU A 4 18.91 12.68 12.97
N TYR A 5 19.47 13.60 12.19
CA TYR A 5 20.57 13.31 11.28
C TYR A 5 21.86 12.91 12.02
N SER A 6 22.21 13.57 13.12
CA SER A 6 23.37 13.18 13.93
C SER A 6 23.23 11.77 14.51
N HIS A 7 22.00 11.33 14.81
CA HIS A 7 21.73 9.94 15.16
C HIS A 7 21.91 9.01 13.95
N TYR A 8 21.37 9.39 12.79
CA TYR A 8 21.55 8.65 11.54
C TYR A 8 23.02 8.46 11.17
N GLU A 9 23.90 9.45 11.37
CA GLU A 9 25.34 9.31 11.10
C GLU A 9 25.96 8.17 11.92
N LYS A 10 25.60 8.06 13.20
CA LYS A 10 26.06 6.97 14.06
C LYS A 10 25.53 5.62 13.60
N GLU A 11 24.24 5.56 13.23
CA GLU A 11 23.61 4.35 12.69
C GLU A 11 24.30 3.92 11.38
N PHE A 12 24.59 4.87 10.49
CA PHE A 12 25.31 4.64 9.25
C PHE A 12 26.71 4.02 9.49
N GLU A 13 27.48 4.60 10.42
CA GLU A 13 28.79 4.05 10.81
C GLU A 13 28.69 2.66 11.46
N GLU A 14 27.64 2.39 12.25
CA GLU A 14 27.39 1.07 12.82
C GLU A 14 27.05 0.04 11.72
N TRP A 15 26.31 0.44 10.69
CA TRP A 15 25.97 -0.41 9.54
C TRP A 15 27.18 -0.72 8.66
N GLU A 16 28.04 0.26 8.40
CA GLU A 16 29.29 0.04 7.68
C GLU A 16 30.21 -0.91 8.45
N ARG A 17 30.33 -0.72 9.77
CA ARG A 17 31.10 -1.62 10.64
C ARG A 17 30.55 -3.04 10.69
N ALA A 18 29.23 -3.20 10.66
CA ALA A 18 28.58 -4.52 10.61
C ALA A 18 28.55 -5.13 9.20
N ALA A 19 29.10 -4.43 8.18
CA ALA A 19 29.16 -4.87 6.79
C ALA A 19 27.81 -5.31 6.21
N ILE A 20 26.74 -4.55 6.51
CA ILE A 20 25.38 -4.86 6.03
C ILE A 20 25.29 -4.79 4.50
N GLY A 21 26.12 -3.96 3.87
CA GLY A 21 26.31 -3.90 2.42
C GLY A 21 25.30 -3.05 1.67
N VAL A 22 24.33 -2.44 2.37
CA VAL A 22 23.41 -1.41 1.89
C VAL A 22 23.29 -0.33 2.97
N PRO A 23 23.09 0.94 2.62
CA PRO A 23 22.94 2.01 3.61
C PRO A 23 21.57 1.97 4.31
N PRO A 24 21.48 2.47 5.56
CA PRO A 24 20.21 2.76 6.19
C PRO A 24 19.47 3.87 5.44
N VAL A 25 18.14 3.84 5.45
CA VAL A 25 17.30 4.81 4.75
C VAL A 25 16.62 5.75 5.75
N PHE A 26 16.71 7.04 5.43
CA PHE A 26 16.08 8.15 6.13
C PHE A 26 14.92 8.68 5.28
N ILE A 27 13.74 8.83 5.86
CA ILE A 27 12.58 9.37 5.14
C ILE A 27 12.21 10.73 5.71
N VAL A 28 12.03 11.71 4.84
CA VAL A 28 11.48 13.02 5.20
C VAL A 28 10.08 13.17 4.61
N VAL A 29 9.12 13.47 5.47
CA VAL A 29 7.71 13.64 5.11
C VAL A 29 7.38 15.12 5.15
N CYS A 30 7.11 15.69 3.98
CA CYS A 30 6.74 17.07 3.83
C CYS A 30 5.22 17.20 3.65
N ASN A 31 4.73 18.43 3.77
CA ASN A 31 3.31 18.74 3.72
C ASN A 31 2.75 19.05 2.33
N ASN A 32 3.62 19.50 1.42
CA ASN A 32 3.32 19.91 0.06
C ASN A 32 4.60 19.86 -0.79
N THR A 33 4.45 19.96 -2.11
CA THR A 33 5.54 19.89 -3.10
C THR A 33 6.56 21.02 -2.95
N ALA A 34 6.11 22.22 -2.57
CA ALA A 34 7.01 23.35 -2.33
C ALA A 34 7.99 23.07 -1.17
N SER A 35 7.48 22.54 -0.06
CA SER A 35 8.32 22.25 1.12
C SER A 35 9.19 21.01 0.90
N SER A 36 8.70 19.99 0.18
CA SER A 36 9.54 18.85 -0.20
C SER A 36 10.69 19.28 -1.09
N LYS A 37 10.44 20.16 -2.07
CA LYS A 37 11.49 20.71 -2.93
C LYS A 37 12.51 21.52 -2.15
N LEU A 38 12.07 22.43 -1.28
CA LEU A 38 12.98 23.22 -0.44
C LEU A 38 13.83 22.33 0.49
N VAL A 39 13.21 21.33 1.12
CA VAL A 39 13.93 20.37 1.97
C VAL A 39 14.91 19.55 1.14
N TYR A 40 14.50 19.05 -0.02
CA TYR A 40 15.36 18.30 -0.93
C TYR A 40 16.57 19.13 -1.36
N GLU A 41 16.37 20.37 -1.81
CA GLU A 41 17.44 21.28 -2.22
C GLU A 41 18.39 21.62 -1.06
N TRP A 42 17.83 21.78 0.15
CA TRP A 42 18.61 22.06 1.37
C TRP A 42 19.48 20.86 1.79
N VAL A 43 18.95 19.65 1.67
CA VAL A 43 19.61 18.39 2.04
C VAL A 43 20.62 17.94 0.98
N SER A 44 20.18 17.82 -0.28
CA SER A 44 20.96 17.23 -1.36
C SER A 44 21.95 18.20 -2.00
N GLY A 45 21.65 19.50 -1.96
CA GLY A 45 22.33 20.54 -2.73
C GLY A 45 21.71 20.73 -4.12
N TRP A 46 22.06 21.82 -4.80
CA TRP A 46 21.62 22.07 -6.17
C TRP A 46 22.58 22.98 -6.95
N GLN A 47 22.60 22.74 -8.26
CA GLN A 47 23.33 23.53 -9.24
C GLN A 47 22.36 24.32 -10.11
N ARG A 48 22.86 25.39 -10.73
CA ARG A 48 22.13 26.11 -11.76
C ARG A 48 23.10 26.56 -12.83
N GLU A 49 22.65 26.50 -14.07
CA GLU A 49 23.38 27.07 -15.19
C GLU A 49 23.47 28.59 -15.02
N ARG A 50 24.70 29.11 -15.02
CA ARG A 50 25.00 30.54 -15.11
C ARG A 50 26.04 30.73 -16.19
N GLU A 51 25.71 31.57 -17.18
CA GLU A 51 26.62 31.94 -18.27
C GLU A 51 27.15 30.73 -19.08
N GLY A 52 26.34 29.67 -19.23
CA GLY A 52 26.69 28.47 -19.99
C GLY A 52 27.47 27.42 -19.21
N GLU A 53 27.77 27.66 -17.93
CA GLU A 53 28.42 26.70 -17.04
C GLU A 53 27.49 26.31 -15.88
N MET A 54 27.46 25.02 -15.54
CA MET A 54 26.75 24.52 -14.36
C MET A 54 27.54 24.91 -13.11
N GLN A 55 27.02 25.87 -12.35
CA GLN A 55 27.65 26.31 -11.11
C GLN A 55 26.88 25.79 -9.90
N MET A 56 27.63 25.30 -8.92
CA MET A 56 27.08 24.89 -7.63
C MET A 56 26.63 26.11 -6.84
N ILE A 57 25.31 26.31 -6.73
CA ILE A 57 24.76 27.45 -6.00
C ILE A 57 24.66 27.14 -4.52
N HIS A 58 24.31 25.90 -4.18
CA HIS A 58 24.03 25.53 -2.81
C HIS A 58 24.53 24.11 -2.49
N ARG A 59 25.45 24.03 -1.52
CA ARG A 59 25.93 22.75 -0.97
C ARG A 59 24.90 22.16 -0.03
N GLY A 60 24.67 20.86 -0.16
CA GLY A 60 23.83 20.12 0.77
C GLY A 60 24.37 20.27 2.18
N HIS A 61 23.48 20.55 3.15
CA HIS A 61 23.89 20.75 4.55
C HIS A 61 24.25 19.45 5.26
N LEU A 62 23.81 18.31 4.70
CA LEU A 62 23.94 16.99 5.30
C LEU A 62 24.86 16.14 4.40
N GLY A 63 26.10 15.94 4.84
CA GLY A 63 27.16 15.35 4.02
C GLY A 63 26.80 13.96 3.46
N LEU A 64 26.21 13.09 4.28
CA LEU A 64 25.79 11.75 3.85
C LEU A 64 24.63 11.75 2.86
N PHE A 65 23.87 12.84 2.78
CA PHE A 65 22.70 12.97 1.91
C PHE A 65 22.96 13.85 0.68
N SER A 66 24.11 14.51 0.58
CA SER A 66 24.40 15.33 -0.58
C SER A 66 24.49 14.48 -1.86
N ASN A 67 23.96 15.00 -2.95
CA ASN A 67 24.08 14.43 -4.29
C ASN A 67 25.31 14.94 -5.05
N PHE A 68 26.15 15.76 -4.39
CA PHE A 68 27.33 16.36 -4.99
C PHE A 68 28.57 16.08 -4.15
N ASP A 69 29.73 16.04 -4.80
CA ASP A 69 31.02 15.90 -4.15
C ASP A 69 31.50 17.24 -3.53
N GLN A 70 32.67 17.21 -2.88
CA GLN A 70 33.28 18.40 -2.26
C GLN A 70 33.69 19.51 -3.25
N TYR A 71 33.84 19.16 -4.53
CA TYR A 71 34.15 20.06 -5.63
C TYR A 71 32.89 20.60 -6.31
N GLY A 72 31.73 20.05 -5.95
CA GLY A 72 30.43 20.42 -6.48
C GLY A 72 30.01 19.60 -7.69
N ASN A 73 30.70 18.51 -8.08
CA ASN A 73 30.26 17.65 -9.18
C ASN A 73 29.14 16.69 -8.73
N PRO A 74 28.17 16.33 -9.59
CA PRO A 74 27.18 15.33 -9.26
C PRO A 74 27.82 13.97 -8.96
N LEU A 75 27.35 13.30 -7.91
CA LEU A 75 27.81 11.96 -7.56
C LEU A 75 27.32 10.93 -8.60
N PRO A 76 28.09 9.85 -8.84
CA PRO A 76 27.69 8.72 -9.70
C PRO A 76 26.33 8.12 -9.37
N ARG A 77 26.04 8.04 -8.07
CA ARG A 77 24.80 7.52 -7.53
C ARG A 77 24.25 8.57 -6.57
N MET A 78 23.00 8.95 -6.77
CA MET A 78 22.34 9.89 -5.88
C MET A 78 22.14 9.27 -4.49
N ASN A 79 22.38 10.06 -3.45
CA ASN A 79 22.14 9.69 -2.06
C ASN A 79 20.73 10.11 -1.62
N THR A 80 20.19 11.19 -2.18
CA THR A 80 18.86 11.70 -1.87
C THR A 80 17.97 11.71 -3.10
N LEU A 81 16.73 11.21 -2.93
CA LEU A 81 15.69 11.23 -3.96
C LEU A 81 14.52 12.12 -3.52
N LEU A 82 14.07 13.00 -4.40
CA LEU A 82 12.80 13.71 -4.27
C LEU A 82 11.68 12.89 -4.90
N ILE A 83 10.61 12.71 -4.15
CA ILE A 83 9.39 12.06 -4.57
C ILE A 83 8.25 13.06 -4.45
N ASP A 84 7.82 13.57 -5.59
CA ASP A 84 6.52 14.20 -5.71
C ASP A 84 5.82 13.71 -6.99
N SER A 85 4.49 13.80 -6.98
CA SER A 85 3.68 13.31 -8.08
C SER A 85 4.01 14.04 -9.40
N GLU A 86 4.45 15.30 -9.32
CA GLU A 86 4.78 16.13 -10.46
C GLU A 86 6.11 15.70 -11.12
N GLN A 87 7.12 15.30 -10.35
CA GLN A 87 8.40 14.79 -10.86
C GLN A 87 8.27 13.40 -11.49
N ILE A 88 7.43 12.54 -10.92
CA ILE A 88 7.18 11.21 -11.50
C ILE A 88 6.43 11.31 -12.82
N GLU A 89 5.56 12.30 -12.98
CA GLU A 89 4.80 12.54 -14.22
C GLU A 89 5.60 13.32 -15.26
N SER A 90 6.41 14.30 -14.85
CA SER A 90 7.23 15.13 -15.76
C SER A 90 8.49 14.42 -16.26
N GLY A 91 9.04 13.45 -15.53
CA GLY A 91 10.22 12.68 -15.95
C GLY A 91 11.53 13.46 -15.95
N GLU A 92 11.54 14.74 -15.56
CA GLU A 92 12.73 15.62 -15.58
C GLU A 92 13.74 15.36 -14.44
N ALA A 93 13.55 14.32 -13.62
CA ALA A 93 14.34 14.13 -12.41
C ALA A 93 15.69 13.42 -12.62
N LEU A 94 15.98 12.87 -13.81
CA LEU A 94 17.19 12.06 -14.05
C LEU A 94 18.18 12.77 -14.96
N ASP A 95 19.29 13.21 -14.37
CA ASP A 95 20.41 13.82 -15.08
C ASP A 95 21.07 12.83 -16.06
N ALA A 96 21.62 13.33 -17.16
CA ALA A 96 22.31 12.52 -18.17
C ALA A 96 23.50 11.75 -17.57
N ASN A 97 24.18 12.36 -16.59
CA ASN A 97 25.29 11.75 -15.85
C ASN A 97 24.84 10.53 -15.02
N PHE A 98 23.65 10.58 -14.41
CA PHE A 98 23.08 9.44 -13.70
C PHE A 98 22.85 8.26 -14.64
N ARG A 99 22.26 8.52 -15.82
CA ARG A 99 22.01 7.46 -16.82
C ARG A 99 23.31 6.83 -17.29
N GLU A 100 24.36 7.63 -17.46
CA GLU A 100 25.66 7.12 -17.89
C GLU A 100 26.31 6.21 -16.86
N MET A 101 26.31 6.60 -15.59
CA MET A 101 26.98 5.81 -14.55
C MET A 101 26.17 4.61 -14.09
N ALA A 102 24.84 4.65 -14.19
CA ALA A 102 23.94 3.54 -13.90
C ALA A 102 23.63 2.66 -15.13
N LYS A 103 24.39 2.79 -16.24
CA LYS A 103 24.16 2.03 -17.49
C LYS A 103 23.99 0.52 -17.24
N GLY A 104 24.83 -0.07 -16.38
CA GLY A 104 24.80 -1.52 -16.12
C GLY A 104 23.51 -1.98 -15.43
N GLU A 105 23.06 -1.25 -14.41
CA GLU A 105 21.83 -1.54 -13.68
C GLU A 105 20.58 -1.20 -14.51
N ILE A 106 20.64 -0.15 -15.34
CA ILE A 106 19.59 0.19 -16.31
C ILE A 106 19.47 -0.91 -17.36
N GLU A 107 20.59 -1.43 -17.88
CA GLU A 107 20.59 -2.56 -18.81
C GLU A 107 20.04 -3.84 -18.17
N GLN A 108 20.40 -4.11 -16.91
CA GLN A 108 19.83 -5.21 -16.15
C GLN A 108 18.31 -5.05 -16.01
N PHE A 109 17.84 -3.87 -15.63
CA PHE A 109 16.41 -3.58 -15.53
C PHE A 109 15.70 -3.74 -16.89
N ARG A 110 16.33 -3.26 -17.97
CA ARG A 110 15.83 -3.43 -19.34
C ARG A 110 15.69 -4.90 -19.73
N ARG A 111 16.69 -5.72 -19.39
CA ARG A 111 16.66 -7.16 -19.62
C ARG A 111 15.55 -7.83 -18.81
N GLU A 112 15.42 -7.50 -17.53
CA GLU A 112 14.35 -8.05 -16.68
C GLU A 112 12.94 -7.61 -17.14
N LYS A 113 12.81 -6.39 -17.68
CA LYS A 113 11.56 -5.92 -18.30
C LYS A 113 11.26 -6.72 -19.56
N GLN A 114 12.25 -6.92 -20.42
CA GLN A 114 12.12 -7.70 -21.65
C GLN A 114 11.80 -9.18 -21.37
N GLU A 115 12.37 -9.77 -20.32
CA GLU A 115 12.07 -11.14 -19.90
C GLU A 115 10.64 -11.28 -19.34
N ARG A 116 10.10 -10.24 -18.69
CA ARG A 116 8.73 -10.23 -18.14
C ARG A 116 7.65 -9.94 -19.19
N GLU A 117 7.90 -8.98 -20.08
CA GLU A 117 6.90 -8.45 -21.02
C GLU A 117 7.09 -8.96 -22.45
N GLY A 118 8.21 -9.62 -22.75
CA GLY A 118 8.51 -10.15 -24.09
C GLY A 118 8.58 -9.05 -25.14
N ALA A 119 7.99 -9.29 -26.31
CA ALA A 119 7.97 -8.35 -27.43
C ALA A 119 7.18 -7.05 -27.15
N ALA A 120 6.42 -6.98 -26.05
CA ALA A 120 5.70 -5.79 -25.61
C ALA A 120 6.56 -4.84 -24.77
N ALA A 121 7.81 -5.20 -24.46
CA ALA A 121 8.73 -4.35 -23.72
C ALA A 121 9.12 -3.13 -24.56
N GLY A 122 8.40 -2.03 -24.34
CA GLY A 122 8.72 -0.72 -24.92
C GLY A 122 10.00 -0.11 -24.35
N ALA A 123 10.37 1.07 -24.85
CA ALA A 123 11.45 1.87 -24.26
C ALA A 123 11.15 2.18 -22.78
N ILE A 124 12.19 2.21 -21.95
CA ILE A 124 12.05 2.58 -20.54
C ILE A 124 11.83 4.09 -20.47
N SER A 125 10.72 4.51 -19.88
CA SER A 125 10.47 5.93 -19.60
C SER A 125 11.17 6.36 -18.31
N ASP A 126 11.41 7.66 -18.13
CA ASP A 126 12.00 8.18 -16.89
C ASP A 126 11.11 7.91 -15.67
N SER A 127 9.80 7.97 -15.84
CA SER A 127 8.85 7.61 -14.79
C SER A 127 9.01 6.15 -14.35
N GLU A 128 9.19 5.23 -15.30
CA GLU A 128 9.46 3.82 -14.98
C GLU A 128 10.81 3.62 -14.31
N LEU A 129 11.84 4.36 -14.74
CA LEU A 129 13.17 4.29 -14.16
C LEU A 129 13.18 4.81 -12.72
N LEU A 130 12.52 5.94 -12.46
CA LEU A 130 12.32 6.48 -11.10
C LEU A 130 11.55 5.49 -10.22
N ARG A 131 10.50 4.86 -10.76
CA ARG A 131 9.78 3.79 -10.04
C ARG A 131 10.68 2.61 -9.71
N GLU A 132 11.56 2.20 -10.61
CA GLU A 132 12.52 1.12 -10.33
C GLU A 132 13.54 1.53 -9.27
N VAL A 133 14.09 2.75 -9.32
CA VAL A 133 14.95 3.29 -8.26
C VAL A 133 14.23 3.17 -6.92
N MET A 134 12.98 3.63 -6.84
CA MET A 134 12.18 3.57 -5.60
C MET A 134 11.93 2.14 -5.12
N ASN A 135 11.58 1.23 -6.03
CA ASN A 135 11.31 -0.17 -5.70
C ASN A 135 12.55 -0.93 -5.25
N THR A 136 13.74 -0.43 -5.57
CA THR A 136 15.01 -1.07 -5.28
C THR A 136 15.83 -0.35 -4.22
N VAL A 137 15.24 0.61 -3.52
CA VAL A 137 15.85 1.26 -2.36
C VAL A 137 16.25 0.22 -1.31
N GLY A 138 17.53 0.22 -0.92
CA GLY A 138 18.06 -0.75 0.04
C GLY A 138 18.31 -2.15 -0.53
N GLN A 139 18.24 -2.35 -1.85
CA GLN A 139 18.57 -3.61 -2.50
C GLN A 139 19.97 -3.55 -3.13
N LYS A 140 20.85 -4.46 -2.70
CA LYS A 140 22.23 -4.54 -3.18
C LYS A 140 22.31 -4.83 -4.68
N GLY A 141 23.14 -4.10 -5.41
CA GLY A 141 23.35 -4.28 -6.86
C GLY A 141 22.15 -3.85 -7.72
N ARG A 142 21.34 -2.92 -7.22
CA ARG A 142 20.18 -2.35 -7.93
C ARG A 142 20.26 -0.84 -7.97
N LEU A 143 19.41 -0.21 -8.78
CA LEU A 143 19.43 1.24 -9.00
C LEU A 143 19.25 2.07 -7.71
N GLY A 144 18.39 1.60 -6.80
CA GLY A 144 18.13 2.25 -5.51
C GLY A 144 19.11 1.92 -4.40
N GLU A 145 20.17 1.14 -4.65
CA GLU A 145 21.09 0.62 -3.62
C GLU A 145 21.65 1.72 -2.72
N GLN A 146 22.10 2.84 -3.30
CA GLN A 146 22.81 3.90 -2.58
C GLN A 146 21.89 5.00 -2.02
N ILE A 147 20.58 4.88 -2.20
CA ILE A 147 19.63 5.87 -1.68
C ILE A 147 19.65 5.82 -0.16
N ARG A 148 20.00 6.95 0.44
CA ARG A 148 20.10 7.17 1.89
C ARG A 148 18.97 8.03 2.42
N CYS A 149 18.48 8.97 1.62
CA CYS A 149 17.41 9.87 2.00
C CYS A 149 16.31 9.93 0.93
N VAL A 150 15.05 9.87 1.37
CA VAL A 150 13.88 10.01 0.51
C VAL A 150 13.02 11.15 1.03
N VAL A 151 12.83 12.18 0.22
CA VAL A 151 12.00 13.34 0.57
C VAL A 151 10.67 13.22 -0.18
N SER A 152 9.55 13.18 0.53
CA SER A 152 8.23 12.90 -0.07
C SER A 152 7.11 13.77 0.53
N VAL A 153 6.10 14.10 -0.28
CA VAL A 153 4.89 14.84 0.17
C VAL A 153 3.80 13.92 0.72
N SER A 154 3.55 12.81 0.03
CA SER A 154 2.49 11.87 0.40
C SER A 154 2.92 10.47 0.02
N MET A 155 3.46 9.73 0.99
CA MET A 155 4.06 8.41 0.78
C MET A 155 3.10 7.28 0.34
N LEU A 156 1.84 7.62 0.08
CA LEU A 156 0.73 6.66 0.09
C LEU A 156 0.37 6.12 -1.27
N THR A 157 0.72 6.82 -2.34
CA THR A 157 0.29 6.46 -3.69
C THR A 157 1.27 5.53 -4.40
N GLU A 158 2.55 5.58 -4.05
CA GLU A 158 3.59 4.96 -4.89
C GLU A 158 4.06 3.58 -4.42
N GLY A 159 3.70 3.18 -3.20
CA GLY A 159 3.76 1.76 -2.81
C GLY A 159 5.14 1.11 -2.78
N TRP A 160 6.22 1.86 -2.54
CA TRP A 160 7.58 1.29 -2.52
C TRP A 160 7.91 0.53 -1.21
N ASP A 161 8.82 -0.44 -1.33
CA ASP A 161 9.07 -1.51 -0.35
C ASP A 161 10.56 -1.57 0.03
N ALA A 162 11.01 -0.66 0.91
CA ALA A 162 12.33 -0.74 1.53
C ALA A 162 12.24 -1.34 2.94
N ASN A 163 13.13 -2.27 3.23
CA ASN A 163 13.32 -2.90 4.55
C ASN A 163 14.47 -2.28 5.35
N THR A 164 15.18 -1.29 4.79
CA THR A 164 16.33 -0.63 5.41
C THR A 164 15.98 0.72 6.05
N VAL A 165 14.70 1.03 6.20
CA VAL A 165 14.23 2.28 6.79
C VAL A 165 14.53 2.29 8.29
N THR A 166 15.36 3.24 8.72
CA THR A 166 15.76 3.40 10.12
C THR A 166 15.24 4.69 10.73
N HIS A 167 15.04 5.72 9.92
CA HIS A 167 14.68 7.05 10.41
C HIS A 167 13.52 7.63 9.61
N ILE A 168 12.54 8.23 10.29
CA ILE A 168 11.42 8.94 9.67
C ILE A 168 11.23 10.31 10.34
N LEU A 169 11.24 11.37 9.54
CA LEU A 169 11.04 12.74 9.97
C LEU A 169 9.77 13.33 9.36
N GLY A 170 8.75 13.58 10.18
CA GLY A 170 7.60 14.41 9.80
C GLY A 170 7.91 15.90 9.91
N VAL A 171 7.76 16.65 8.81
CA VAL A 171 7.96 18.12 8.73
C VAL A 171 6.63 18.88 8.79
N ARG A 172 5.56 18.26 9.33
CA ARG A 172 4.24 18.87 9.54
C ARG A 172 3.43 18.07 10.55
N ALA A 173 2.48 18.73 11.20
CA ALA A 173 1.34 18.06 11.81
C ALA A 173 0.49 17.39 10.71
N PHE A 174 0.39 16.06 10.76
CA PHE A 174 -0.42 15.27 9.84
C PHE A 174 -1.91 15.62 10.00
N GLY A 175 -2.61 15.75 8.87
CA GLY A 175 -4.02 16.13 8.87
C GLY A 175 -4.97 15.06 9.41
N THR A 176 -4.54 13.80 9.43
CA THR A 176 -5.29 12.68 10.03
C THR A 176 -4.32 11.64 10.60
N GLN A 177 -4.77 10.89 11.62
CA GLN A 177 -3.99 9.80 12.22
C GLN A 177 -3.66 8.68 11.22
N LEU A 178 -4.55 8.40 10.27
CA LEU A 178 -4.36 7.36 9.26
C LEU A 178 -3.11 7.58 8.40
N LEU A 179 -2.83 8.84 8.03
CA LEU A 179 -1.62 9.18 7.26
C LEU A 179 -0.35 8.90 8.07
N CYS A 180 -0.37 9.16 9.39
CA CYS A 180 0.74 8.85 10.28
C CYS A 180 1.04 7.35 10.31
N GLU A 181 0.00 6.52 10.51
CA GLU A 181 0.14 5.07 10.60
C GLU A 181 0.70 4.47 9.32
N GLN A 182 0.21 4.93 8.17
CA GLN A 182 0.67 4.45 6.88
C GLN A 182 2.12 4.82 6.58
N VAL A 183 2.57 5.99 7.02
CA VAL A 183 3.97 6.43 6.92
C VAL A 183 4.86 5.58 7.84
N ILE A 184 4.45 5.40 9.10
CA ILE A 184 5.21 4.62 10.09
C ILE A 184 5.30 3.15 9.66
N GLY A 185 4.23 2.58 9.09
CA GLY A 185 4.20 1.22 8.61
C GLY A 185 5.30 0.88 7.58
N ARG A 186 5.88 1.89 6.93
CA ARG A 186 7.04 1.72 6.04
C ARG A 186 8.32 1.35 6.80
N GLY A 187 8.50 1.90 8.00
CA GLY A 187 9.63 1.63 8.89
C GLY A 187 9.48 0.36 9.76
N LEU A 188 8.31 -0.29 9.74
CA LEU A 188 8.05 -1.52 10.50
C LEU A 188 8.43 -2.80 9.76
N ARG A 189 8.94 -2.67 8.53
CA ARG A 189 9.39 -3.82 7.73
C ARG A 189 10.71 -4.32 8.29
N ARG A 190 10.80 -5.64 8.43
CA ARG A 190 11.97 -6.29 9.04
C ARG A 190 13.01 -6.61 7.99
N GLN A 191 14.27 -6.43 8.35
CA GLN A 191 15.40 -6.85 7.54
C GLN A 191 15.52 -8.37 7.50
N SER A 192 15.24 -9.03 8.64
CA SER A 192 15.39 -10.48 8.77
C SER A 192 14.20 -11.15 9.44
N TYR A 193 13.61 -12.12 8.74
CA TYR A 193 12.60 -13.03 9.27
C TYR A 193 13.19 -14.31 9.88
N GLN A 194 14.50 -14.33 10.16
CA GLN A 194 15.10 -15.47 10.84
C GLN A 194 14.85 -15.38 12.35
N LEU A 195 14.51 -16.52 12.94
CA LEU A 195 14.41 -16.65 14.40
C LEU A 195 15.82 -16.65 15.01
N ASN A 196 15.96 -15.98 16.13
CA ASN A 196 17.13 -16.12 16.98
C ASN A 196 17.09 -17.53 17.61
N PRO A 197 18.13 -18.36 17.43
CA PRO A 197 18.13 -19.73 17.93
C PRO A 197 18.12 -19.84 19.47
N GLU A 198 18.54 -18.81 20.18
CA GLU A 198 18.59 -18.79 21.65
C GLU A 198 17.24 -18.42 22.26
N THR A 199 16.53 -17.46 21.67
CA THR A 199 15.26 -16.97 22.21
C THR A 199 14.05 -17.63 21.56
N GLY A 200 14.21 -18.25 20.38
CA GLY A 200 13.10 -18.74 19.56
C GLY A 200 12.19 -17.64 19.03
N LEU A 201 12.57 -16.37 19.18
CA LEU A 201 11.83 -15.19 18.76
C LEU A 201 12.61 -14.43 17.71
N PHE A 202 11.93 -13.49 17.09
CA PHE A 202 12.50 -12.53 16.16
C PHE A 202 13.36 -11.49 16.86
N GLU A 203 14.50 -11.12 16.26
CA GLU A 203 15.31 -10.00 16.74
C GLU A 203 14.54 -8.69 16.63
N THR A 204 14.67 -7.87 17.66
CA THR A 204 14.03 -6.55 17.71
C THR A 204 14.77 -5.58 16.80
N GLU A 205 14.02 -4.92 15.93
CA GLU A 205 14.50 -3.86 15.05
C GLU A 205 13.72 -2.58 15.41
N TYR A 206 14.42 -1.46 15.52
CA TYR A 206 13.84 -0.16 15.86
C TYR A 206 13.97 0.79 14.67
N ALA A 207 12.98 1.67 14.54
CA ALA A 207 13.02 2.82 13.66
C ALA A 207 12.79 4.09 14.49
N ASP A 208 13.66 5.08 14.31
CA ASP A 208 13.59 6.36 15.00
C ASP A 208 12.66 7.32 14.27
N ILE A 209 11.58 7.72 14.93
CA ILE A 209 10.52 8.53 14.34
C ILE A 209 10.43 9.86 15.09
N LEU A 210 10.48 10.97 14.36
CA LEU A 210 10.35 12.32 14.92
C LEU A 210 9.33 13.14 14.13
N GLY A 211 8.56 13.96 14.83
CA GLY A 211 7.62 14.90 14.19
C GLY A 211 6.34 14.25 13.68
N ILE A 212 6.06 13.01 14.07
CA ILE A 212 4.79 12.32 13.84
C ILE A 212 4.07 12.21 15.20
N PRO A 213 2.87 12.78 15.37
CA PRO A 213 2.15 12.76 16.64
C PRO A 213 1.56 11.36 16.88
N PHE A 214 2.26 10.54 17.67
CA PHE A 214 1.85 9.20 18.05
C PHE A 214 2.08 8.96 19.55
N ASP A 215 1.08 8.43 20.25
CA ASP A 215 1.06 8.29 21.72
C ASP A 215 1.68 6.97 22.24
N PHE A 216 2.31 6.17 21.38
CA PHE A 216 2.88 4.85 21.73
C PHE A 216 4.41 4.82 21.74
N ALA A 217 5.08 5.94 21.99
CA ALA A 217 6.54 5.97 22.06
C ALA A 217 7.04 5.25 23.33
N THR A 218 7.66 4.09 23.16
CA THR A 218 8.42 3.41 24.23
C THR A 218 9.81 4.04 24.34
N GLU A 219 10.48 3.89 25.48
CA GLU A 219 11.85 4.37 25.65
C GLU A 219 12.79 3.81 24.56
N PRO A 220 13.69 4.65 23.98
CA PRO A 220 14.65 4.20 22.99
C PRO A 220 15.56 3.11 23.57
N GLN A 221 15.58 1.94 22.95
CA GLN A 221 16.49 0.85 23.33
C GLN A 221 17.60 0.70 22.31
N LYS A 222 18.85 0.68 22.79
CA LYS A 222 20.00 0.45 21.92
C LYS A 222 20.10 -1.04 21.58
N VAL A 223 20.01 -1.38 20.29
CA VAL A 223 20.21 -2.74 19.78
C VAL A 223 21.52 -2.83 19.04
N THR A 224 22.34 -3.82 19.39
CA THR A 224 23.57 -4.12 18.67
C THR A 224 23.25 -4.71 17.29
N LYS A 225 23.69 -4.05 16.23
CA LYS A 225 23.50 -4.52 14.85
C LYS A 225 24.37 -5.74 14.59
N LYS A 226 23.78 -6.79 14.05
CA LYS A 226 24.48 -8.01 13.63
C LYS A 226 24.65 -7.99 12.11
N PRO A 227 25.75 -8.55 11.56
CA PRO A 227 25.90 -8.70 10.13
C PRO A 227 24.71 -9.52 9.58
N PRO A 228 24.12 -9.12 8.44
CA PRO A 228 23.03 -9.85 7.84
C PRO A 228 23.52 -11.25 7.47
N LYS A 229 22.75 -12.26 7.86
CA LYS A 229 23.06 -13.63 7.46
C LYS A 229 22.89 -13.75 5.95
N PRO A 230 23.73 -14.54 5.26
CA PRO A 230 23.61 -14.74 3.83
C PRO A 230 22.21 -15.28 3.49
N VAL A 231 21.46 -14.52 2.72
CA VAL A 231 20.15 -14.92 2.22
C VAL A 231 20.32 -15.70 0.93
N THR A 232 19.66 -16.85 0.84
CA THR A 232 19.59 -17.59 -0.41
C THR A 232 18.46 -16.99 -1.26
N ARG A 233 18.81 -16.37 -2.40
CA ARG A 233 17.81 -15.85 -3.32
C ARG A 233 17.01 -17.02 -3.90
N VAL A 234 15.73 -17.12 -3.55
CA VAL A 234 14.80 -18.06 -4.16
C VAL A 234 14.18 -17.38 -5.37
N ALA A 235 14.43 -17.93 -6.55
CA ALA A 235 13.88 -17.43 -7.80
C ALA A 235 13.36 -18.59 -8.66
N ALA A 236 12.40 -18.28 -9.53
CA ALA A 236 11.97 -19.21 -10.55
C ALA A 236 13.09 -19.41 -11.57
N LEU A 237 13.40 -20.67 -11.89
CA LEU A 237 14.39 -21.04 -12.90
C LEU A 237 13.68 -21.61 -14.11
N ARG A 238 13.99 -21.11 -15.30
CA ARG A 238 13.35 -21.56 -16.55
C ARG A 238 13.51 -23.06 -16.77
N GLU A 239 14.68 -23.61 -16.45
CA GLU A 239 14.98 -25.05 -16.51
C GLU A 239 14.07 -25.90 -15.59
N ARG A 240 13.43 -25.29 -14.60
CA ARG A 240 12.54 -25.95 -13.63
C ARG A 240 11.06 -25.68 -13.91
N GLU A 241 10.71 -25.27 -15.12
CA GLU A 241 9.32 -24.98 -15.53
C GLU A 241 8.37 -26.17 -15.28
N ARG A 242 8.86 -27.41 -15.35
CA ARG A 242 8.09 -28.62 -14.99
C ARG A 242 7.56 -28.65 -13.54
N LEU A 243 8.12 -27.84 -12.65
CA LEU A 243 7.71 -27.69 -11.25
C LEU A 243 6.81 -26.46 -11.03
N ALA A 244 6.40 -25.78 -12.11
CA ALA A 244 5.55 -24.60 -12.01
C ALA A 244 4.19 -24.94 -11.40
N ILE A 245 3.76 -24.10 -10.45
CA ILE A 245 2.43 -24.15 -9.87
C ILE A 245 1.58 -23.11 -10.60
N SER A 246 0.51 -23.55 -11.25
CA SER A 246 -0.45 -22.65 -11.90
C SER A 246 -1.59 -22.32 -10.95
N PHE A 247 -1.77 -21.04 -10.63
CA PHE A 247 -2.93 -20.56 -9.89
C PHE A 247 -4.04 -20.16 -10.87
N PRO A 248 -5.30 -20.58 -10.65
CA PRO A 248 -6.41 -20.07 -11.44
C PRO A 248 -6.61 -18.58 -11.18
N ARG A 249 -6.82 -17.80 -12.24
CA ARG A 249 -7.17 -16.38 -12.12
C ARG A 249 -8.59 -16.27 -11.56
N VAL A 250 -8.72 -15.94 -10.28
CA VAL A 250 -10.02 -15.70 -9.64
C VAL A 250 -10.59 -14.39 -10.18
N ALA A 251 -11.61 -14.46 -11.05
CA ALA A 251 -12.27 -13.29 -11.60
C ALA A 251 -13.24 -12.62 -10.59
N GLY A 252 -13.67 -13.35 -9.58
CA GLY A 252 -14.53 -12.84 -8.51
C GLY A 252 -15.14 -13.97 -7.69
N TYR A 253 -15.75 -13.59 -6.57
CA TYR A 253 -16.52 -14.49 -5.73
C TYR A 253 -18.00 -14.17 -5.91
N ARG A 254 -18.83 -15.19 -6.10
CA ARG A 254 -20.28 -15.06 -6.04
C ARG A 254 -20.78 -15.85 -4.84
N THR A 255 -21.36 -15.14 -3.89
CA THR A 255 -22.09 -15.79 -2.80
C THR A 255 -23.46 -16.23 -3.34
N GLU A 256 -23.55 -17.47 -3.81
CA GLU A 256 -24.85 -18.07 -4.09
C GLU A 256 -25.48 -18.49 -2.77
N LEU A 257 -26.47 -17.72 -2.33
CA LEU A 257 -27.35 -18.18 -1.26
C LEU A 257 -28.10 -19.40 -1.80
N PRO A 258 -28.07 -20.55 -1.09
CA PRO A 258 -28.94 -21.67 -1.41
C PRO A 258 -30.39 -21.18 -1.56
N PRO A 259 -31.21 -21.77 -2.44
CA PRO A 259 -32.63 -21.48 -2.50
C PRO A 259 -33.30 -22.01 -1.23
N ASP A 260 -33.11 -21.30 -0.12
CA ASP A 260 -33.73 -21.63 1.16
C ASP A 260 -35.22 -21.33 1.04
N ARG A 261 -36.07 -22.36 1.17
CA ARG A 261 -37.49 -22.15 1.42
C ARG A 261 -37.63 -21.65 2.85
N ILE A 262 -37.92 -20.36 3.00
CA ILE A 262 -38.28 -19.77 4.29
C ILE A 262 -39.58 -20.43 4.76
N GLN A 263 -39.50 -21.25 5.81
CA GLN A 263 -40.67 -21.75 6.53
C GLN A 263 -40.82 -20.94 7.81
N ALA A 264 -41.99 -20.34 8.00
CA ALA A 264 -42.34 -19.66 9.24
C ALA A 264 -43.28 -20.56 10.05
N THR A 265 -42.90 -20.88 11.28
CA THR A 265 -43.77 -21.56 12.24
C THR A 265 -44.41 -20.51 13.12
N PHE A 266 -45.72 -20.31 12.96
CA PHE A 266 -46.47 -19.37 13.77
C PHE A 266 -46.94 -20.07 15.05
N HIS A 267 -46.59 -19.51 16.21
CA HIS A 267 -47.04 -19.97 17.52
C HIS A 267 -48.14 -19.04 18.06
N ALA A 268 -48.77 -19.38 19.18
CA ALA A 268 -49.84 -18.57 19.77
C ALA A 268 -49.38 -17.11 20.05
N ASP A 269 -48.10 -16.93 20.37
CA ASP A 269 -47.47 -15.64 20.62
C ASP A 269 -47.24 -14.81 19.34
N SER A 270 -47.40 -15.41 18.16
CA SER A 270 -47.30 -14.73 16.87
C SER A 270 -48.58 -13.97 16.48
N THR A 271 -49.50 -13.77 17.43
CA THR A 271 -50.80 -13.14 17.21
C THR A 271 -50.78 -11.70 17.70
N LEU A 272 -50.99 -10.73 16.79
CA LEU A 272 -51.17 -9.33 17.16
C LEU A 272 -52.66 -9.00 17.21
N THR A 273 -53.20 -8.85 18.42
CA THR A 273 -54.57 -8.34 18.62
C THR A 273 -54.59 -6.83 18.41
N LEU A 274 -55.33 -6.39 17.39
CA LEU A 274 -55.57 -4.98 17.10
C LEU A 274 -56.71 -4.48 17.99
N THR A 275 -56.40 -3.63 18.96
CA THR A 275 -57.38 -2.83 19.70
C THR A 275 -57.50 -1.43 19.11
N PRO A 276 -58.63 -0.71 19.26
CA PRO A 276 -58.82 0.65 18.74
C PRO A 276 -57.74 1.64 19.20
N GLU A 277 -57.15 1.41 20.38
CA GLU A 277 -56.04 2.19 20.95
C GLU A 277 -54.70 1.94 20.25
N ARG A 278 -54.55 0.80 19.56
CA ARG A 278 -53.36 0.38 18.81
C ARG A 278 -53.45 0.61 17.31
N SER A 279 -54.64 0.96 16.79
CA SER A 279 -54.78 1.47 15.43
C SER A 279 -54.40 2.95 15.41
N ALA A 280 -53.48 3.34 14.51
CA ALA A 280 -53.18 4.76 14.28
C ALA A 280 -54.49 5.52 13.96
N PRO A 281 -54.67 6.78 14.44
CA PRO A 281 -55.88 7.54 14.18
C PRO A 281 -56.11 7.67 12.67
N ALA A 282 -57.26 7.20 12.20
CA ALA A 282 -57.65 7.34 10.80
C ALA A 282 -57.77 8.83 10.47
N LYS A 283 -57.07 9.29 9.42
CA LYS A 283 -57.21 10.66 8.92
C LYS A 283 -58.68 10.92 8.57
N PRO A 284 -59.28 12.07 8.96
CA PRO A 284 -60.66 12.38 8.64
C PRO A 284 -60.77 12.61 7.12
N GLY A 285 -61.55 11.77 6.44
CA GLY A 285 -61.71 11.79 4.98
C GLY A 285 -62.13 10.45 4.37
N TRP A 286 -62.08 9.36 5.14
CA TRP A 286 -62.60 8.06 4.73
C TRP A 286 -63.85 7.72 5.55
N LYS A 287 -65.02 8.16 5.05
CA LYS A 287 -66.31 7.59 5.42
C LYS A 287 -66.54 6.31 4.63
N ASP A 288 -67.18 5.36 5.28
CA ASP A 288 -67.73 4.10 4.77
C ASP A 288 -66.75 3.01 4.36
N SER A 289 -66.34 2.22 5.36
CA SER A 289 -66.27 0.74 5.24
C SER A 289 -66.05 0.07 6.60
N SER A 290 -66.76 0.52 7.65
CA SER A 290 -66.71 -0.06 9.00
C SER A 290 -67.52 -1.36 9.15
N GLU A 291 -67.79 -2.10 8.07
CA GLU A 291 -68.56 -3.36 8.13
C GLU A 291 -67.91 -4.53 7.39
N LYS A 292 -66.66 -4.40 6.92
CA LYS A 292 -65.92 -5.52 6.26
C LYS A 292 -64.45 -5.63 6.68
N ALA A 293 -64.13 -5.41 7.95
CA ALA A 293 -62.80 -5.67 8.51
C ALA A 293 -62.79 -6.90 9.43
N THR A 294 -63.42 -7.99 9.01
CA THR A 294 -63.17 -9.32 9.59
C THR A 294 -62.92 -10.28 8.44
N THR A 295 -61.78 -10.11 7.76
CA THR A 295 -61.34 -11.08 6.76
C THR A 295 -59.82 -11.18 6.79
N SER A 296 -59.37 -12.24 7.45
CA SER A 296 -58.08 -12.92 7.37
C SER A 296 -56.90 -12.18 6.69
N LEU A 297 -55.95 -11.73 7.50
CA LEU A 297 -54.58 -11.38 7.07
C LEU A 297 -53.74 -12.60 6.61
N ARG A 298 -54.36 -13.79 6.47
CA ARG A 298 -53.70 -15.04 6.06
C ARG A 298 -53.44 -15.15 4.55
N THR A 299 -54.09 -14.33 3.71
CA THR A 299 -54.11 -14.54 2.25
C THR A 299 -53.18 -13.61 1.46
N ARG A 300 -52.62 -12.56 2.09
CA ARG A 300 -51.80 -11.55 1.38
C ARG A 300 -50.33 -11.96 1.21
N TRP A 301 -49.78 -12.78 2.09
CA TRP A 301 -48.39 -13.24 2.00
C TRP A 301 -48.17 -14.34 0.94
N THR A 302 -49.18 -15.14 0.63
CA THR A 302 -49.10 -16.21 -0.38
C THR A 302 -49.01 -15.69 -1.81
N ARG A 303 -49.43 -14.45 -2.10
CA ARG A 303 -49.37 -13.87 -3.46
C ARG A 303 -48.06 -13.15 -3.78
N CYS A 304 -47.36 -12.55 -2.80
CA CYS A 304 -46.08 -11.90 -3.05
C CYS A 304 -44.95 -12.88 -3.39
N ALA A 305 -45.00 -14.12 -2.89
CA ALA A 305 -44.00 -15.15 -3.19
C ALA A 305 -44.02 -15.66 -4.65
N ARG A 306 -45.02 -15.28 -5.47
CA ARG A 306 -45.19 -15.76 -6.86
C ARG A 306 -44.90 -14.74 -7.96
N ARG A 307 -44.64 -13.45 -7.65
CA ARG A 307 -44.25 -12.45 -8.66
C ARG A 307 -42.93 -11.79 -8.28
N ARG A 308 -41.87 -12.13 -9.03
CA ARG A 308 -40.60 -11.41 -9.03
C ARG A 308 -40.84 -9.97 -9.51
N LEU A 309 -40.86 -9.02 -8.59
CA LEU A 309 -40.70 -7.60 -8.90
C LEU A 309 -39.70 -6.99 -7.90
N PRO A 310 -38.75 -6.17 -8.35
CA PRO A 310 -37.79 -5.52 -7.47
C PRO A 310 -38.45 -4.33 -6.79
N CYS A 311 -38.58 -4.37 -5.47
CA CYS A 311 -38.96 -3.19 -4.68
C CYS A 311 -37.69 -2.49 -4.17
N THR A 312 -37.31 -1.41 -4.85
CA THR A 312 -36.53 -0.32 -4.27
C THR A 312 -37.45 0.53 -3.39
N SER A 313 -37.17 0.65 -2.10
CA SER A 313 -37.45 1.90 -1.37
C SER A 313 -36.71 1.97 -0.05
N GLN A 314 -36.04 3.10 0.11
CA GLN A 314 -35.46 3.64 1.32
C GLN A 314 -36.47 3.79 2.47
N ASN A 315 -35.87 4.02 3.63
CA ASN A 315 -36.37 4.61 4.86
C ASN A 315 -36.95 3.64 5.89
N GLY A 316 -36.28 3.68 7.04
CA GLY A 316 -36.46 2.78 8.15
C GLY A 316 -37.84 2.83 8.77
N TRP A 317 -38.07 1.83 9.58
CA TRP A 317 -38.74 1.83 10.88
C TRP A 317 -38.33 0.51 11.52
N SER A 318 -37.36 0.59 12.42
CA SER A 318 -36.94 -0.52 13.27
C SER A 318 -38.00 -0.70 14.35
N ASN A 319 -38.64 -1.86 14.43
CA ASN A 319 -39.03 -2.46 15.71
C ASN A 319 -39.33 -3.96 15.55
N ALA A 320 -38.81 -4.71 16.51
CA ALA A 320 -38.51 -6.13 16.45
C ALA A 320 -39.74 -7.05 16.44
N ILE A 321 -39.66 -8.10 15.61
CA ILE A 321 -40.35 -9.37 15.85
C ILE A 321 -39.24 -10.43 15.95
N SER A 322 -39.07 -10.97 17.14
CA SER A 322 -38.07 -12.00 17.46
C SER A 322 -38.50 -13.33 16.85
N ALA A 323 -37.90 -13.73 15.74
CA ALA A 323 -37.97 -15.09 15.22
C ALA A 323 -36.55 -15.67 15.23
N THR A 324 -36.34 -16.69 16.05
CA THR A 324 -35.04 -17.36 16.19
C THR A 324 -34.81 -18.26 14.98
N ALA A 325 -33.87 -17.90 14.10
CA ALA A 325 -33.44 -18.72 12.98
C ALA A 325 -32.01 -19.23 13.22
N THR A 326 -31.87 -20.51 13.56
CA THR A 326 -30.57 -21.15 13.75
C THR A 326 -29.98 -21.53 12.38
N ARG A 327 -28.80 -21.00 12.05
CA ARG A 327 -28.09 -21.27 10.78
C ARG A 327 -26.79 -22.03 11.07
N THR A 328 -26.72 -23.30 10.68
CA THR A 328 -25.46 -24.04 10.51
C THR A 328 -25.17 -24.15 9.01
N ARG A 329 -23.99 -23.70 8.56
CA ARG A 329 -23.60 -23.76 7.13
C ARG A 329 -22.14 -24.16 6.94
N PRO A 330 -21.85 -25.18 6.12
CA PRO A 330 -20.56 -25.34 5.47
C PRO A 330 -20.53 -24.53 4.15
N THR A 331 -19.39 -23.92 3.84
CA THR A 331 -19.17 -23.22 2.57
C THR A 331 -18.75 -24.23 1.51
N ILE A 332 -19.52 -24.36 0.42
CA ILE A 332 -19.14 -25.17 -0.75
C ILE A 332 -18.64 -24.21 -1.84
N CYS A 333 -17.38 -24.40 -2.27
CA CYS A 333 -16.79 -23.70 -3.42
C CYS A 333 -17.07 -24.49 -4.70
N SER A 334 -17.70 -23.86 -5.70
CA SER A 334 -17.78 -24.38 -7.06
C SER A 334 -16.81 -23.60 -7.97
N ILE A 335 -15.88 -24.31 -8.59
CA ILE A 335 -14.94 -23.77 -9.57
C ILE A 335 -15.57 -23.96 -10.96
N SER A 336 -15.96 -22.87 -11.63
CA SER A 336 -16.35 -22.93 -13.04
C SER A 336 -15.13 -22.72 -13.92
N SER A 337 -14.78 -23.73 -14.73
CA SER A 337 -13.76 -23.61 -15.77
C SER A 337 -14.43 -23.26 -17.10
N SER A 338 -14.23 -22.03 -17.58
CA SER A 338 -14.52 -21.67 -18.96
C SER A 338 -13.22 -21.75 -19.76
N ARG A 339 -13.00 -22.86 -20.47
CA ARG A 339 -12.02 -22.90 -21.55
C ARG A 339 -12.55 -22.03 -22.69
N SER A 340 -11.92 -20.88 -22.92
CA SER A 340 -12.10 -20.13 -24.17
C SER A 340 -11.25 -20.81 -25.25
N PRO A 341 -11.81 -21.22 -26.40
CA PRO A 341 -11.00 -21.74 -27.50
C PRO A 341 -10.16 -20.60 -28.08
N GLY A 342 -8.84 -20.83 -28.15
CA GLY A 342 -7.88 -19.86 -28.66
C GLY A 342 -8.13 -19.51 -30.12
N ALA A 343 -8.25 -18.21 -30.39
CA ALA A 343 -8.04 -17.66 -31.71
C ALA A 343 -6.53 -17.65 -31.97
N GLY A 344 -6.07 -18.61 -32.78
CA GLY A 344 -4.74 -18.53 -33.38
C GLY A 344 -4.76 -17.46 -34.47
N SER A 345 -3.94 -16.42 -34.31
CA SER A 345 -3.39 -15.68 -35.44
C SER A 345 -1.88 -15.66 -35.29
N GLY A 346 -1.20 -16.44 -36.12
CA GLY A 346 0.25 -16.39 -36.23
C GLY A 346 0.67 -15.11 -36.93
N ILE A 347 1.78 -14.54 -36.47
CA ILE A 347 2.69 -13.72 -37.28
C ILE A 347 4.11 -14.12 -36.82
N ILE A 348 4.95 -14.31 -37.84
CA ILE A 348 6.30 -14.88 -37.89
C ILE A 348 7.27 -14.21 -36.92
#